data_AF-W7TH75-F1
#
_entry.id   AF-W7TH75-F1
#
_cell.length_a   1.000
_cell.length_b   1.000
_cell.length_c   1.000
_cell.angle_alpha   90.00
_cell.angle_beta   90.00
_cell.angle_gamma   90.00
#
_symmetry.space_group_name_H-M   'P 1'
#
loop_
_entity.id
_entity.type
_entity.pdbx_description
1 polymer ?
#
loop_
_entity_poly.entity_id
_entity_poly.type
_entity_poly.pdbx_seq_one_letter_code
_entity_poly.pdbx_strand_id
1 'polypeptide(L)'
;MSFLPPSLPPSLPPSLLPSVLLLLPPSQASDYGVTVGGIYKYSASTTLRAKTSLNGLLAFSAIHDVHPKVQLSATVEGSAKTLQDYRIGFGTVLG
;
A
#
# COMPACT_ATOMS: atom_id res chain seq x y z
N MET A 1 -49.71 -6.58 -34.41
CA MET A 1 -48.49 -6.33 -35.21
C MET A 1 -47.31 -6.45 -34.27
N SER A 2 -46.58 -7.56 -34.33
CA SER A 2 -45.44 -7.83 -33.42
C SER A 2 -44.19 -7.12 -33.93
N PHE A 3 -43.57 -6.30 -33.08
CA PHE A 3 -42.25 -5.72 -33.33
C PHE A 3 -41.17 -6.68 -32.81
N LEU A 4 -40.32 -7.15 -33.71
CA LEU A 4 -39.08 -7.88 -33.37
C LEU A 4 -38.03 -6.86 -32.89
N PRO A 5 -37.36 -7.08 -31.74
CA PRO A 5 -36.20 -6.28 -31.35
C PRO A 5 -34.93 -6.72 -32.12
N PRO A 6 -33.96 -5.81 -32.31
CA PRO A 6 -32.75 -6.05 -33.10
C PRO A 6 -31.80 -7.05 -32.43
N SER A 7 -31.15 -7.87 -33.25
CA SER A 7 -30.14 -8.87 -32.88
C SER A 7 -28.91 -8.23 -32.23
N LEU A 8 -28.49 -8.77 -31.08
CA LEU A 8 -27.28 -8.42 -30.36
C LEU A 8 -26.01 -8.77 -31.18
N PRO A 9 -24.94 -7.94 -31.14
CA PRO A 9 -23.67 -8.27 -31.78
C PRO A 9 -22.95 -9.42 -31.05
N PRO A 10 -22.15 -10.23 -31.77
CA PRO A 10 -21.46 -11.37 -31.18
C PRO A 10 -20.14 -10.94 -30.51
N SER A 11 -19.68 -11.79 -29.59
CA SER A 11 -18.34 -11.90 -28.99
C SER A 11 -18.01 -11.03 -27.77
N LEU A 12 -18.18 -11.65 -26.59
CA LEU A 12 -17.33 -11.42 -25.42
C LEU A 12 -16.81 -12.80 -24.96
N PRO A 13 -15.49 -12.99 -24.79
CA PRO A 13 -14.93 -14.27 -24.39
C PRO A 13 -15.30 -14.62 -22.93
N PRO A 14 -15.59 -15.90 -22.62
CA PRO A 14 -15.94 -16.31 -21.27
C PRO A 14 -14.66 -16.47 -20.44
N SER A 15 -14.21 -15.39 -19.80
CA SER A 15 -13.18 -15.49 -18.75
C SER A 15 -13.28 -14.37 -17.72
N LEU A 16 -14.45 -14.25 -17.10
CA LEU A 16 -14.63 -13.49 -15.86
C LEU A 16 -15.34 -14.35 -14.81
N LEU A 17 -14.53 -15.20 -14.15
CA LEU A 17 -14.65 -15.68 -12.76
C LEU A 17 -15.89 -16.54 -12.38
N PRO A 18 -15.99 -17.18 -11.19
CA PRO A 18 -15.00 -17.53 -10.15
C PRO A 18 -15.17 -18.99 -9.64
N SER A 19 -14.15 -19.85 -9.56
CA SER A 19 -14.25 -21.11 -8.77
C SER A 19 -12.90 -21.79 -8.59
N VAL A 20 -12.11 -21.33 -7.63
CA VAL A 20 -11.30 -22.26 -6.84
C VAL A 20 -11.52 -21.90 -5.38
N LEU A 21 -12.51 -22.55 -4.76
CA LEU A 21 -12.66 -22.61 -3.31
C LEU A 21 -11.57 -23.57 -2.80
N LEU A 22 -10.39 -23.05 -2.49
CA LEU A 22 -9.44 -23.79 -1.66
C LEU A 22 -9.93 -23.69 -0.22
N LEU A 23 -10.54 -24.78 0.26
CA LEU A 23 -10.84 -24.98 1.67
C LEU A 23 -9.51 -25.14 2.42
N LEU A 24 -8.91 -24.03 2.84
CA LEU A 24 -7.78 -24.08 3.78
C LEU A 24 -8.31 -24.46 5.18
N PRO A 25 -7.61 -25.34 5.91
CA PRO A 25 -7.97 -25.69 7.29
C PRO A 25 -7.98 -24.43 8.18
N PRO A 26 -8.90 -24.33 9.16
CA PRO A 26 -9.17 -23.09 9.91
C PRO A 26 -8.12 -22.81 11.00
N SER A 27 -6.84 -22.70 10.64
CA SER A 27 -5.79 -22.40 11.62
C SER A 27 -4.55 -21.68 11.09
N GLN A 28 -4.57 -21.10 9.88
CA GLN A 28 -3.50 -20.19 9.45
C GLN A 28 -4.02 -18.96 8.71
N ALA A 29 -3.87 -17.83 9.41
CA ALA A 29 -3.73 -16.46 8.93
C ALA A 29 -4.87 -15.85 8.10
N SER A 30 -5.56 -14.87 8.71
CA SER A 30 -5.86 -13.67 7.95
C SER A 30 -5.90 -12.39 8.79
N ASP A 31 -4.71 -11.95 9.23
CA ASP A 31 -4.46 -10.52 9.36
C ASP A 31 -4.39 -9.93 7.95
N TYR A 32 -5.55 -9.64 7.33
CA TYR A 32 -5.60 -8.83 6.12
C TYR A 32 -5.16 -7.39 6.47
N GLY A 33 -3.85 -7.18 6.57
CA GLY A 33 -3.25 -5.87 6.83
C GLY A 33 -3.29 -5.00 5.58
N VAL A 34 -4.45 -4.40 5.27
CA VAL A 34 -4.51 -3.38 4.22
C VAL A 34 -3.65 -2.20 4.68
N THR A 35 -2.68 -1.84 3.85
CA THR A 35 -1.77 -0.72 4.11
C THR A 35 -2.00 0.35 3.07
N VAL A 36 -2.26 1.57 3.52
CA VAL A 36 -2.41 2.75 2.68
C VAL A 36 -1.21 3.64 2.93
N GLY A 37 -0.53 4.05 1.87
CA GLY A 37 0.64 4.90 1.95
C GLY A 37 0.60 6.04 0.94
N GLY A 38 1.24 7.13 1.30
CA GLY A 38 1.43 8.31 0.46
C GLY A 38 2.91 8.67 0.37
N ILE A 39 3.31 9.13 -0.81
CA ILE A 39 4.63 9.73 -1.03
C ILE A 39 4.36 11.17 -1.46
N TYR A 40 4.94 12.11 -0.72
CA TYR A 40 4.84 13.53 -1.00
C TYR A 40 6.23 14.10 -1.27
N LYS A 41 6.46 14.58 -2.49
CA LYS A 41 7.68 15.28 -2.86
C LYS A 41 7.53 16.74 -2.45
N TYR A 42 8.15 17.12 -1.34
CA TYR A 42 8.15 18.50 -0.87
C TYR A 42 9.06 19.38 -1.74
N SER A 43 10.21 18.84 -2.16
CA SER A 43 11.14 19.50 -3.08
C SER A 43 11.88 18.48 -3.95
N ALA A 44 12.72 18.96 -4.88
CA ALA A 44 13.59 18.10 -5.67
C ALA A 44 14.54 17.23 -4.83
N SER A 45 14.89 17.69 -3.62
CA SER A 45 15.79 17.01 -2.69
C SER A 45 15.08 16.47 -1.45
N THR A 46 13.75 16.62 -1.32
CA THR A 46 13.05 16.22 -0.09
C THR A 46 11.78 15.45 -0.39
N THR A 47 11.70 14.23 0.14
CA THR A 47 10.55 13.36 0.03
C THR A 47 10.05 12.98 1.41
N LEU A 48 8.76 13.22 1.67
CA LEU A 48 8.05 12.73 2.82
C LEU A 48 7.26 11.48 2.44
N ARG A 49 7.23 10.49 3.31
CA ARG A 49 6.43 9.28 3.15
C ARG A 49 5.64 9.03 4.42
N ALA A 50 4.42 8.58 4.26
CA ALA A 50 3.60 8.12 5.36
C ALA A 50 2.93 6.82 4.94
N LYS A 51 2.80 5.87 5.87
CA LYS A 51 2.00 4.67 5.70
C LYS A 51 1.20 4.42 6.97
N THR A 52 -0.02 3.95 6.79
CA THR A 52 -0.89 3.45 7.85
C THR A 52 -1.43 2.09 7.44
N SER A 53 -1.64 1.22 8.40
CA SER A 53 -2.22 -0.10 8.17
C SER A 53 -3.43 -0.31 9.07
N LEU A 54 -4.42 -1.07 8.59
CA LEU A 54 -5.62 -1.41 9.36
C LEU A 54 -5.31 -2.18 10.65
N ASN A 55 -4.12 -2.79 10.74
CA ASN A 55 -3.67 -3.43 11.97
C ASN A 55 -3.20 -2.41 13.05
N GLY A 56 -3.22 -1.11 12.75
CA GLY A 56 -2.86 -0.03 13.66
C GLY A 56 -1.42 0.44 13.54
N LEU A 57 -0.63 -0.06 12.57
CA LEU A 57 0.73 0.44 12.35
C LEU A 57 0.70 1.79 11.63
N LEU A 58 1.41 2.77 12.17
CA LEU A 58 1.68 4.07 11.57
C LEU A 58 3.18 4.20 11.34
N ALA A 59 3.60 4.66 10.18
CA ALA A 59 4.97 5.07 9.97
C ALA A 59 5.08 6.32 9.11
N PHE A 60 6.07 7.14 9.44
CA PHE A 60 6.41 8.37 8.77
C PHE A 60 7.89 8.35 8.46
N SER A 61 8.28 8.78 7.27
CA SER A 61 9.69 9.02 6.97
C SER A 61 9.89 10.31 6.20
N ALA A 62 11.00 10.97 6.49
CA ALA A 62 11.51 12.10 5.75
C ALA A 62 12.85 11.70 5.15
N ILE A 63 13.00 11.92 3.85
CA ILE A 63 14.20 11.64 3.09
C ILE A 63 14.67 12.97 2.51
N HIS A 64 15.94 13.30 2.74
CA HIS A 64 16.54 14.54 2.29
C HIS A 64 17.89 14.28 1.62
N ASP A 65 17.99 14.64 0.35
CA ASP A 65 19.23 14.58 -0.43
C ASP A 65 20.05 15.84 -0.17
N VAL A 66 21.08 15.71 0.67
CA VAL A 66 21.98 16.83 1.04
C VAL A 66 23.00 17.08 -0.07
N HIS A 67 23.38 16.02 -0.79
CA HIS A 67 24.33 16.04 -1.89
C HIS A 67 23.94 14.94 -2.89
N PRO A 68 24.30 15.03 -4.19
CA PRO A 68 24.02 13.98 -5.18
C PRO A 68 24.44 12.55 -4.80
N LYS A 69 25.27 12.41 -3.76
CA LYS A 69 25.80 11.14 -3.24
C LYS A 69 25.51 10.93 -1.75
N VAL A 70 24.77 11.83 -1.11
CA VAL A 70 24.49 11.77 0.33
C VAL A 70 23.01 12.00 0.55
N GLN A 71 22.33 10.96 1.01
CA GLN A 71 20.94 11.01 1.41
C GLN A 71 20.83 10.79 2.92
N LEU A 72 20.11 11.68 3.59
CA LEU A 72 19.71 11.53 4.98
C LEU A 72 18.27 11.07 5.05
N SER A 73 17.96 10.25 6.04
CA SER A 73 16.60 9.83 6.31
C SER A 73 16.32 9.78 7.80
N ALA A 74 15.10 10.15 8.17
CA ALA A 74 14.54 9.96 9.50
C ALA A 74 13.22 9.21 9.34
N THR A 75 13.02 8.17 10.14
CA THR A 75 11.80 7.35 10.13
C THR A 75 11.28 7.20 11.54
N VAL A 76 9.97 7.29 11.71
CA VAL A 76 9.27 6.97 12.94
C VAL A 76 8.20 5.94 12.60
N GLU A 77 8.16 4.83 13.33
CA GLU A 77 7.14 3.79 13.19
C GLU A 77 6.57 3.47 14.56
N GLY A 78 5.26 3.28 14.68
CA GLY A 78 4.63 2.93 15.94
C GLY A 78 3.22 2.39 15.77
N SER A 79 2.66 1.88 16.87
CA SER A 79 1.29 1.38 16.90
C SER A 79 0.34 2.48 17.38
N ALA A 80 -0.64 2.85 16.54
CA ALA A 80 -1.75 3.73 16.89
C ALA A 80 -2.63 3.17 18.02
N LYS A 81 -2.59 1.85 18.25
CA LYS A 81 -3.41 1.18 19.27
C LYS A 81 -2.87 1.40 20.67
N THR A 82 -1.55 1.37 20.83
CA THR A 82 -0.91 1.47 22.15
C THR A 82 -0.31 2.85 22.38
N LEU A 83 0.09 3.57 21.32
CA LEU A 83 0.75 4.89 21.37
C LEU A 83 2.01 4.98 22.26
N GLN A 84 2.45 3.85 22.82
CA GLN A 84 3.57 3.74 23.75
C GLN A 84 4.80 3.12 23.08
N ASP A 85 4.60 2.28 22.06
CA ASP A 85 5.68 1.64 21.31
C ASP A 85 5.91 2.37 19.99
N TYR A 86 6.89 3.27 20.01
CA TYR A 86 7.41 3.91 18.80
C TYR A 86 8.90 3.64 18.63
N ARG A 87 9.31 3.45 17.39
CA ARG A 87 10.68 3.25 16.95
C ARG A 87 11.08 4.44 16.11
N ILE A 88 12.22 5.01 16.42
CA ILE A 88 12.81 6.11 15.66
C ILE A 88 14.10 5.58 15.03
N GLY A 89 14.26 5.79 13.73
CA GLY A 89 15.43 5.40 12.97
C GLY A 89 16.00 6.59 12.20
N PHE A 90 17.31 6.71 12.19
CA PHE A 90 18.03 7.65 11.34
C PHE A 90 18.94 6.86 10.41
N GLY A 91 18.98 7.25 9.15
CA GLY A 91 19.77 6.57 8.13
C GLY A 91 20.54 7.58 7.28
N THR A 92 21.73 7.17 6.85
CA THR A 92 22.51 7.88 5.85
C THR A 92 22.92 6.91 4.77
N VAL A 93 22.72 7.29 3.51
CA VAL A 93 23.18 6.53 2.35
C VAL A 93 24.26 7.34 1.65
N LEU A 94 25.41 6.70 1.42
CA LEU A 94 26.55 7.26 0.69
C LEU A 94 26.69 6.49 -0.63
N GLY A 95 26.81 7.23 -1.75
CA GLY A 95 26.94 6.69 -3.11
C GLY A 95 28.20 7.12 -3.85
#